data_AF-A0AAW3D6B3-F1
#
_entry.id   AF-A0AAW3D6B3-F1
#
_cell.length_a   1.000
_cell.length_b   1.000
_cell.length_c   1.000
_cell.angle_alpha   90.00
_cell.angle_beta   90.00
_cell.angle_gamma   90.00
#
_symmetry.space_group_name_H-M   'P 1'
#
loop_
_entity.id
_entity.type
_entity.pdbx_description
1 polymer ?
#
loop_
_entity_poly.entity_id
_entity_poly.type
_entity_poly.pdbx_seq_one_letter_code
_entity_poly.pdbx_strand_id
1 'polypeptide(L)' 'MKGTDNIVMINTDRYTQPMVIQGAGAGVEVTAAGVYADVITVIREK' A
#
# COMPACT_ATOMS: atom_id res chain seq x y z
N MET A 1 -9.03 16.73 0.00
CA MET A 1 -7.99 15.78 -0.45
C MET A 1 -6.70 16.56 -0.62
N LYS A 2 -5.64 16.22 0.11
CA LYS A 2 -4.31 16.81 -0.08
C LYS A 2 -3.62 16.00 -1.19
N GLY A 3 -3.47 16.56 -2.40
CA GLY A 3 -2.67 15.94 -3.47
C GLY A 3 -3.06 14.50 -3.87
N THR A 4 -2.18 13.85 -4.63
CA THR A 4 -2.30 12.55 -5.31
C THR A 4 -2.38 11.33 -4.37
N ASP A 5 -3.14 11.42 -3.27
CA ASP A 5 -3.38 10.29 -2.38
C ASP A 5 -4.25 9.23 -3.05
N ASN A 6 -3.83 7.97 -2.94
CA ASN A 6 -4.62 6.81 -3.33
C ASN A 6 -5.35 6.25 -2.10
N ILE A 7 -6.55 5.72 -2.32
CA ILE A 7 -7.39 5.08 -1.30
C ILE A 7 -7.87 3.73 -1.83
N VAL A 8 -7.72 2.68 -1.02
CA VAL A 8 -8.24 1.34 -1.28
C VAL A 8 -9.09 0.90 -0.08
N MET A 9 -10.30 0.42 -0.35
CA MET A 9 -11.20 -0.13 0.67
C MET A 9 -11.36 -1.63 0.45
N ILE A 10 -11.07 -2.41 1.49
CA ILE A 10 -11.16 -3.87 1.48
C ILE A 10 -12.36 -4.29 2.33
N ASN A 11 -13.34 -4.90 1.67
CA ASN A 11 -14.56 -5.44 2.26
C ASN A 11 -14.49 -6.97 2.25
N THR A 12 -14.55 -7.60 3.42
CA THR A 12 -14.56 -9.07 3.55
C THR A 12 -15.41 -9.48 4.74
N ASP A 13 -15.94 -10.69 4.76
CA ASP A 13 -16.70 -11.23 5.90
C ASP A 13 -15.91 -11.25 7.22
N ARG A 14 -14.58 -11.26 7.14
CA ARG A 14 -13.69 -11.25 8.33
C ARG A 14 -13.54 -9.87 8.96
N TYR A 15 -13.81 -8.80 8.22
CA TYR A 15 -13.68 -7.42 8.70
C TYR A 15 -15.06 -6.80 8.87
N THR A 16 -15.57 -6.77 10.11
CA THR A 16 -16.88 -6.19 10.46
C THR A 16 -17.01 -4.72 10.04
N GLN A 17 -15.89 -3.99 10.02
CA GLN A 17 -15.79 -2.67 9.43
C GLN A 17 -14.78 -2.72 8.28
N PRO A 18 -15.04 -2.07 7.13
CA PRO A 18 -14.14 -2.11 5.99
C PRO A 18 -12.73 -1.64 6.36
N MET A 19 -11.71 -2.38 5.93
CA MET A 19 -10.33 -1.92 6.09
C MET A 19 -10.05 -0.87 5.02
N VAL A 20 -9.65 0.33 5.45
CA VAL A 20 -9.29 1.43 4.55
C VAL A 20 -7.79 1.65 4.60
N ILE A 21 -7.15 1.59 3.43
CA ILE A 21 -5.74 1.91 3.23
C ILE A 21 -5.68 3.21 2.44
N GLN A 22 -5.04 4.23 3.00
CA GLN A 22 -4.84 5.53 2.37
C GLN A 22 -3.39 5.97 2.52
N GLY A 23 -2.85 6.58 1.47
CA GLY A 23 -1.53 7.21 1.49
C GLY A 23 -1.17 7.84 0.16
N ALA A 24 0.02 8.41 0.08
CA ALA A 24 0.54 8.99 -1.16
C ALA A 24 0.57 7.95 -2.28
N GLY A 25 -0.19 8.20 -3.35
CA GLY A 25 -0.33 7.29 -4.48
C GLY A 25 0.77 7.41 -5.54
N ALA A 26 1.57 8.47 -5.47
CA ALA A 26 2.65 8.76 -6.39
C ALA A 26 3.71 9.64 -5.72
N GLY A 27 4.95 9.55 -6.21
CA GLY A 27 6.10 10.30 -5.73
C GLY A 27 7.37 9.44 -5.76
N VAL A 28 8.51 10.02 -6.12
CA VAL A 28 9.75 9.27 -6.35
C VAL A 28 10.13 8.41 -5.14
N GLU A 29 10.09 8.99 -3.94
CA GLU A 29 10.46 8.28 -2.70
C GLU A 29 9.45 7.17 -2.35
N VAL A 30 8.15 7.43 -2.46
CA VAL A 30 7.11 6.44 -2.10
C VAL A 30 7.03 5.30 -3.11
N THR A 31 7.25 5.57 -4.39
CA THR A 31 7.34 4.54 -5.43
C THR A 31 8.61 3.68 -5.25
N ALA A 32 9.76 4.31 -4.98
CA ALA A 32 11.00 3.57 -4.73
C ALA A 32 10.92 2.68 -3.47
N ALA A 33 10.26 3.17 -2.41
CA ALA A 33 10.02 2.38 -1.20
C ALA A 33 9.16 1.14 -1.47
N GLY A 34 8.14 1.25 -2.32
CA GLY A 34 7.33 0.10 -2.77
C GLY A 34 8.17 -0.97 -3.46
N VAL A 35 9.00 -0.58 -4.44
CA VAL A 35 9.90 -1.50 -5.14
C VAL A 35 10.90 -2.15 -4.19
N TYR A 36 11.46 -1.38 -3.24
CA TYR A 36 12.41 -1.93 -2.26
C TYR A 36 11.77 -2.95 -1.33
N ALA A 37 10.51 -2.75 -0.94
CA ALA A 37 9.75 -3.71 -0.15
C ALA A 37 9.56 -5.05 -0.90
N ASP A 38 9.33 -5.00 -2.21
CA ASP A 38 9.25 -6.21 -3.05
C ASP A 38 10.60 -6.95 -3.08
N VAL A 39 11.71 -6.21 -3.23
CA VAL A 39 13.07 -6.81 -3.18
C VAL A 39 13.32 -7.53 -1.86
N ILE A 40 12.97 -6.91 -0.71
CA ILE A 40 13.08 -7.55 0.61
C ILE A 40 12.24 -8.83 0.66
N THR A 41 11.02 -8.79 0.13
CA THR A 41 10.11 -9.95 0.13
C THR A 41 10.71 -11.11 -0.65
N VAL A 42 11.23 -10.87 -1.87
CA VAL A 42 11.88 -11.91 -2.69
C VAL A 42 13.11 -12.50 -1.99
N ILE A 43 13.88 -11.69 -1.26
CA ILE A 43 15.05 -12.17 -0.51
C ILE A 43 14.63 -13.06 0.67
N ARG A 44 13.49 -12.79 1.31
CA ARG A 44 13.00 -13.55 2.47
C ARG A 44 12.30 -14.86 2.12
N GLU A 45 11.76 -14.97 0.91
CA GLU A 45 11.08 -16.18 0.43
C GLU A 45 12.05 -17.25 -0.10
N LYS A 46 13.34 -16.92 -0.22
CA LYS A 46 14.44 -17.87 -0.50
C LYS A 46 15.20 -18.22 0.76
#